data_AF-A0A4D5S652-F1
#
_entry.id   AF-A0A4D5S652-F1
#
_cell.length_a   1.000
_cell.length_b   1.000
_cell.length_c   1.000
_cell.angle_alpha   90.00
_cell.angle_beta   90.00
_cell.angle_gamma   90.00
#
_symmetry.space_group_name_H-M   'P 1'
#
loop_
_entity.id
_entity.type
_entity.pdbx_description
1 polymer ?
#
loop_
_entity_poly.entity_id
_entity_poly.type
_entity_poly.pdbx_seq_one_letter_code
_entity_poly.pdbx_strand_id
1 'polypeptide(L)' 'MIYLALCAFAFVSAASAADGLAVVKVDQCTDGSTKNVKEVRMTLCDSLPCTVKLADKPRFEVDFIAER' A
#
# COMPACT_ATOMS: atom_id res chain seq x y z
N MET A 1 -48.64 -0.72 11.05
CA MET A 1 -47.38 -1.43 11.35
C MET A 1 -46.86 -2.05 10.06
N ILE A 2 -45.54 -2.02 9.86
CA ILE A 2 -44.76 -2.82 8.88
C ILE A 2 -44.77 -2.31 7.43
N TYR A 3 -44.17 -1.14 7.13
CA TYR A 3 -43.61 -0.85 5.78
C TYR A 3 -42.47 0.18 5.85
N LEU A 4 -41.64 0.14 6.91
CA LEU A 4 -40.57 1.13 7.12
C LEU A 4 -39.23 0.47 7.51
N ALA A 5 -38.90 -0.69 6.93
CA ALA A 5 -37.71 -1.45 7.34
C ALA A 5 -37.03 -2.24 6.21
N LEU A 6 -37.05 -1.74 4.97
CA LEU A 6 -36.34 -2.42 3.85
C LEU A 6 -35.44 -1.48 3.02
N CYS A 7 -34.98 -0.37 3.58
CA CYS A 7 -33.67 0.18 3.20
C CYS A 7 -32.61 -0.43 4.12
N ALA A 8 -32.53 -1.76 4.10
CA ALA A 8 -31.43 -2.50 4.69
C ALA A 8 -30.19 -2.19 3.85
N PHE A 9 -29.49 -1.14 4.26
CA PHE A 9 -28.05 -0.91 4.12
C PHE A 9 -27.34 -1.93 3.22
N ALA A 10 -27.54 -1.80 1.91
CA ALA A 10 -26.55 -2.24 0.94
C ALA A 10 -25.43 -1.19 0.88
N PHE A 11 -24.90 -0.81 2.04
CA PHE A 11 -23.50 -0.43 2.11
C PHE A 11 -22.78 -1.77 1.98
N VAL A 12 -22.65 -2.21 0.72
CA VAL A 12 -21.49 -3.01 0.34
C VAL A 12 -20.33 -2.18 0.85
N SER A 13 -19.82 -2.57 2.01
CA SER A 13 -18.51 -2.17 2.43
C SER A 13 -17.62 -2.66 1.29
N ALA A 14 -17.38 -1.78 0.32
CA ALA A 14 -16.04 -1.57 -0.14
C ALA A 14 -15.27 -1.29 1.15
N ALA A 15 -14.85 -2.37 1.80
CA ALA A 15 -13.53 -2.44 2.37
C ALA A 15 -12.64 -2.10 1.17
N SER A 16 -12.52 -0.80 0.87
CA SER A 16 -11.20 -0.26 0.64
C SER A 16 -10.43 -0.84 1.80
N ALA A 17 -9.71 -1.93 1.51
CA ALA A 17 -8.48 -2.19 2.22
C ALA A 17 -7.87 -0.79 2.30
N ALA A 18 -7.87 -0.23 3.50
CA ALA A 18 -6.88 0.76 3.83
C ALA A 18 -5.59 -0.06 3.70
N ASP A 19 -5.17 -0.24 2.46
CA ASP A 19 -3.92 -0.84 2.04
C ASP A 19 -2.92 0.19 2.52
N GLY A 20 -2.63 0.14 3.82
CA GLY A 20 -1.72 1.02 4.50
C GLY A 20 -0.40 0.86 3.80
N LEU A 21 -0.07 1.84 2.97
CA LEU A 21 1.23 1.94 2.34
C LEU A 21 2.22 2.22 3.47
N ALA A 22 2.95 1.18 3.86
CA ALA A 22 3.98 1.28 4.87
C ALA A 22 5.25 1.81 4.23
N VAL A 23 5.89 2.79 4.87
CA VAL A 23 7.18 3.33 4.42
C VAL A 23 8.25 2.27 4.68
N VAL A 24 8.93 1.85 3.61
CA VAL A 24 9.97 0.82 3.65
C VAL A 24 11.33 1.52 3.56
N LYS A 25 12.23 1.19 4.49
CA LYS A 25 13.62 1.64 4.41
C LYS A 25 14.34 0.79 3.34
N VAL A 26 14.80 1.44 2.28
CA VAL A 26 15.56 0.82 1.20
C VAL A 26 17.01 1.26 1.28
N ASP A 27 17.92 0.30 1.35
CA ASP A 27 19.36 0.57 1.32
C ASP A 27 19.81 0.96 -0.09
N GLN A 28 20.87 1.74 -0.18
CA GLN A 28 21.39 2.16 -1.48
C GLN A 28 22.02 0.99 -2.23
N CYS A 29 21.55 0.73 -3.45
CA CYS A 29 22.20 -0.18 -4.38
C CYS A 29 23.61 0.35 -4.75
N THR A 30 24.55 -0.57 -5.00
CA THR A 30 25.98 -0.30 -5.25
C THR A 30 26.25 0.60 -6.46
N ASP A 31 25.27 0.76 -7.35
CA ASP A 31 25.31 1.59 -8.56
C ASP A 31 24.85 3.04 -8.32
N GLY A 32 24.44 3.39 -7.09
CA GLY A 32 23.96 4.73 -6.74
C GLY A 32 22.59 5.06 -7.32
N SER A 33 21.86 4.08 -7.86
CA SER A 33 20.56 4.25 -8.54
C SER A 33 19.45 4.80 -7.62
N THR A 34 19.61 4.66 -6.31
CA THR A 34 18.67 5.16 -5.30
C THR A 34 18.90 6.63 -4.90
N LYS A 35 19.92 7.32 -5.46
CA LYS A 35 20.26 8.70 -5.08
C LYS A 35 19.10 9.70 -5.15
N ASN A 36 18.15 9.44 -6.04
CA ASN A 36 17.00 10.30 -6.31
C ASN A 36 15.69 9.78 -5.68
N VAL A 37 15.73 8.63 -5.00
CA VAL A 37 14.57 8.05 -4.33
C VAL A 37 14.38 8.76 -2.99
N LYS A 38 13.23 9.40 -2.81
CA LYS A 38 12.85 10.05 -1.56
C LYS A 38 12.25 9.07 -0.57
N GLU A 39 11.29 8.28 -1.07
CA GLU A 39 10.49 7.41 -0.24
C GLU A 39 10.02 6.21 -1.05
N VAL A 40 10.04 5.04 -0.42
CA VAL A 40 9.46 3.82 -0.98
C VAL A 40 8.37 3.37 -0.03
N ARG A 41 7.19 3.13 -0.58
CA ARG A 41 6.05 2.62 0.16
C ARG A 41 5.60 1.28 -0.42
N MET A 42 5.25 0.36 0.46
CA MET A 42 4.73 -0.95 0.08
C MET A 42 3.50 -1.32 0.90
N THR A 43 2.51 -1.92 0.26
CA THR A 43 1.40 -2.58 0.97
C THR A 43 1.86 -3.92 1.54
N LEU A 44 1.23 -4.41 2.61
CA LEU A 44 1.57 -5.71 3.22
C LEU A 44 3.01 -5.74 3.80
N CYS A 45 3.47 -4.62 4.37
CA CYS A 45 4.73 -4.56 5.11
C CYS A 45 4.60 -3.78 6.42
N ASP A 46 3.94 -4.39 7.40
CA ASP A 46 3.74 -3.77 8.72
C ASP A 46 5.02 -3.77 9.57
N SER A 47 6.00 -4.61 9.22
CA SER A 47 7.27 -4.75 9.94
C SER A 47 8.41 -5.18 9.01
N LEU A 48 9.63 -4.72 9.30
CA LEU A 48 10.84 -5.16 8.59
C LEU A 48 11.48 -6.37 9.30
N PRO A 49 11.90 -7.43 8.58
CA PRO A 49 11.79 -7.59 7.11
C PRO A 49 10.36 -7.86 6.63
N CYS A 50 9.98 -7.28 5.49
CA CYS A 50 8.66 -7.47 4.89
C CYS A 50 8.45 -8.95 4.51
N THR A 51 7.35 -9.56 4.95
CA THR A 51 6.99 -10.94 4.56
C THR A 51 5.90 -10.91 3.50
N VAL A 52 6.21 -11.41 2.30
CA VAL A 52 5.26 -11.48 1.17
C VAL A 52 5.04 -12.95 0.80
N LYS A 53 3.78 -13.39 0.70
CA LYS A 53 3.42 -14.75 0.27
C LYS A 53 3.27 -14.80 -1.25
N LEU A 54 3.37 -15.99 -1.82
CA LEU A 54 3.26 -16.20 -3.28
C LEU A 54 1.90 -15.77 -3.86
N ALA A 55 0.84 -15.81 -3.05
CA ALA A 55 -0.50 -15.39 -3.47
C ALA A 55 -0.74 -13.87 -3.31
N ASP A 56 0.15 -13.16 -2.62
CA ASP A 56 -0.01 -11.74 -2.35
C ASP A 56 0.30 -10.92 -3.60
N LYS A 57 -0.39 -9.78 -3.73
CA LYS A 57 -0.15 -8.80 -4.79
C LYS A 57 0.26 -7.47 -4.17
N PRO A 58 1.50 -7.35 -3.65
CA PRO A 58 1.97 -6.11 -3.06
C PRO A 58 1.99 -5.00 -4.11
N ARG A 59 1.53 -3.81 -3.72
CA ARG A 59 1.69 -2.58 -4.47
C ARG A 59 2.91 -1.84 -3.94
N PHE A 60 3.67 -1.27 -4.87
CA PHE A 60 4.85 -0.47 -4.58
C PHE A 60 4.63 0.93 -5.13
N GLU A 61 4.91 1.93 -4.31
CA GLU A 61 5.01 3.32 -4.73
C GLU A 61 6.40 3.84 -4.44
N VAL A 62 6.99 4.52 -5.40
CA VAL A 62 8.34 5.08 -5.29
C VAL A 62 8.25 6.55 -5.64
N ASP A 63 8.49 7.40 -4.65
CA ASP A 63 8.63 8.83 -4.88
C ASP A 63 10.10 9.11 -5.18
N PHE A 64 10.36 9.67 -6.36
CA PHE A 64 11.71 10.06 -6.78
C PHE A 64 11.74 11.45 -7.40
N ILE A 65 12.90 12.08 -7.38
CA ILE A 65 13.17 13.34 -8.10
C ILE A 65 13.74 13.01 -9.46
N ALA A 66 13.07 13.41 -10.53
CA ALA A 66 13.68 13.36 -11.86
C ALA A 66 14.78 14.42 -11.97
N GLU A 67 15.98 14.02 -12.39
CA GLU A 67 17.03 14.96 -12.79
C GLU A 67 16.64 15.63 -14.11
N ARG A 68 16.92 16.94 -14.23
CA ARG A 68 16.64 17.73 -15.45
C ARG A 68 17.66 17.43 -16.54
#